data_AF-A0A415RV45-F1
#
_entry.id   AF-A0A415RV45-F1
#
_cell.length_a   1.000
_cell.length_b   1.000
_cell.length_c   1.000
_cell.angle_alpha   90.00
_cell.angle_beta   90.00
_cell.angle_gamma   90.00
#
_symmetry.space_group_name_H-M   'P 1'
#
loop_
_entity.id
_entity.type
_entity.pdbx_description
1 polymer ?
#
loop_
_entity_poly.entity_id
_entity_poly.type
_entity_poly.pdbx_seq_one_letter_code
_entity_poly.pdbx_strand_id
1 'polypeptide(L)'
;MLSLNKYKLAYRLLIGYIYVMLFAGVVFKYIGISNELGFILLTTFDVLPLIMWFLSNPSFRINTKEMFVDTLQFWILCICILALLLLSNARHNGSIGGCLAHYGALVRYIPLACSIVSINKNININDAIIKHLKIVTIILLLVGYICIALGEKAEILLPILPETATGLRETQNGNYAGVFANTVDFAFVLLILYTIFVYKAKSRILLLTILFFFPVFKTGSATATVAFVIIALFKLTQKKYIIRWIFIFIVVLILGFLIIQYWYFVDEIIENTKLSRLGMLTLTGPDFISEFSIDTFWGVGCDGYVVLDKVNSYQDTVLMLAASEDGDISALGDVYWIALLVYHGIVGLMLIIYLYYNLFKTTANKRYSDSKFDYSCIVKWLFFLIIFISFANQIVVVKTFAVFFWIFLAIVHNKLVTTQTNENTTNQQLQLS
;
A
#
# COMPACT_ATOMS: atom_id res chain seq x y z
N MET A 1 31.64 15.46 -13.67
CA MET A 1 31.97 14.02 -13.53
C MET A 1 31.53 13.43 -12.18
N LEU A 2 31.87 14.07 -11.05
CA LEU A 2 31.45 13.66 -9.69
C LEU A 2 29.91 13.56 -9.50
N SER A 3 29.14 14.49 -10.10
CA SER A 3 27.67 14.49 -10.03
C SER A 3 27.03 13.29 -10.74
N LEU A 4 27.51 12.91 -11.93
CA LEU A 4 26.97 11.79 -12.70
C LEU A 4 27.24 10.44 -12.04
N ASN A 5 28.43 10.27 -11.45
CA ASN A 5 28.77 9.05 -10.70
C ASN A 5 27.85 8.85 -9.49
N LYS A 6 27.44 9.94 -8.83
CA LYS A 6 26.48 9.92 -7.72
C LYS A 6 25.10 9.40 -8.14
N TYR A 7 24.55 9.88 -9.26
CA TYR A 7 23.25 9.39 -9.76
C TYR A 7 23.33 7.94 -10.26
N LYS A 8 24.46 7.53 -10.84
CA LYS A 8 24.70 6.12 -11.20
C LYS A 8 24.72 5.21 -9.97
N LEU A 9 25.36 5.64 -8.88
CA LEU A 9 25.35 4.92 -7.61
C LEU A 9 23.94 4.83 -7.02
N ALA A 10 23.21 5.95 -6.95
CA ALA A 10 21.84 5.99 -6.44
C ALA A 10 20.88 5.11 -7.26
N TYR A 11 21.04 5.08 -8.59
CA TYR A 11 20.31 4.16 -9.47
C TYR A 11 20.61 2.68 -9.15
N ARG A 12 21.89 2.31 -8.98
CA ARG A 12 22.27 0.93 -8.62
C ARG A 12 21.72 0.53 -7.25
N LEU A 13 21.78 1.44 -6.27
CA LEU A 13 21.18 1.24 -4.95
C LEU A 13 19.67 1.06 -5.03
N LEU A 14 18.97 1.85 -5.86
CA LEU A 14 17.53 1.69 -6.09
C LEU A 14 17.18 0.30 -6.63
N ILE A 15 17.92 -0.17 -7.65
CA ILE A 15 17.69 -1.51 -8.20
C ILE A 15 17.97 -2.57 -7.13
N GLY A 16 19.10 -2.47 -6.42
CA GLY A 16 19.43 -3.39 -5.31
C GLY A 16 18.35 -3.40 -4.23
N TYR A 17 17.82 -2.24 -3.86
CA TYR A 17 16.77 -2.09 -2.86
C TYR A 17 15.48 -2.85 -3.22
N ILE A 18 15.07 -2.84 -4.50
CA ILE A 18 13.91 -3.62 -4.95
C ILE A 18 14.07 -5.11 -4.64
N TYR A 19 15.28 -5.67 -4.83
CA TYR A 19 15.54 -7.08 -4.55
C TYR A 19 15.72 -7.34 -3.05
N VAL A 20 16.39 -6.45 -2.32
CA VAL A 20 16.58 -6.54 -0.87
C VAL A 20 15.22 -6.58 -0.15
N MET A 21 14.30 -5.68 -0.52
CA MET A 21 12.96 -5.63 0.08
C MET A 21 12.13 -6.90 -0.13
N LEU A 22 12.46 -7.71 -1.14
CA LEU A 22 11.73 -8.91 -1.49
C LEU A 22 12.38 -10.20 -0.97
N PHE A 23 13.71 -10.26 -1.00
CA PHE A 23 14.44 -11.52 -0.85
C PHE A 23 15.40 -11.55 0.33
N ALA A 24 15.68 -10.41 1.00
CA ALA A 24 16.67 -10.38 2.08
C ALA A 24 16.32 -11.34 3.22
N GLY A 25 15.05 -11.42 3.62
CA GLY A 25 14.63 -12.32 4.70
C GLY A 25 14.87 -13.80 4.40
N VAL A 26 14.71 -14.21 3.13
CA VAL A 26 15.00 -15.57 2.68
C VAL A 26 16.50 -15.82 2.65
N VAL A 27 17.27 -14.87 2.10
CA VAL A 27 18.74 -14.96 2.06
C VAL A 27 19.32 -15.07 3.47
N PHE A 28 18.84 -14.28 4.42
CA PHE A 28 19.29 -14.33 5.81
C PHE A 28 19.01 -15.68 6.47
N LYS A 29 17.84 -16.28 6.21
CA LYS A 29 17.51 -17.64 6.68
C LYS A 29 18.51 -18.67 6.16
N TYR A 30 18.83 -18.65 4.87
CA TYR A 30 19.74 -19.63 4.27
C TYR A 30 21.21 -19.45 4.67
N ILE A 31 21.63 -18.23 5.00
CA ILE A 31 22.99 -17.96 5.51
C ILE A 31 23.11 -18.32 7.01
N GLY A 32 21.99 -18.63 7.68
CA GLY A 32 21.98 -19.00 9.09
C GLY A 32 22.08 -17.80 10.04
N ILE A 33 21.62 -16.61 9.62
CA ILE A 33 21.51 -15.45 10.50
C ILE A 33 20.40 -15.70 11.52
N SER A 34 20.65 -15.39 12.80
CA SER A 34 19.64 -15.52 13.85
C SER A 34 18.42 -14.62 13.56
N ASN A 35 17.23 -15.06 13.97
CA ASN A 35 16.00 -14.31 13.71
C ASN A 35 16.08 -12.87 14.22
N GLU A 36 16.59 -12.67 15.44
CA GLU A 36 16.76 -11.35 16.06
C GLU A 36 17.67 -10.43 15.25
N LEU A 37 18.86 -10.89 14.87
CA LEU A 37 19.79 -10.13 14.04
C LEU A 37 19.20 -9.87 12.64
N GLY A 38 18.50 -10.86 12.08
CA GLY A 38 17.79 -10.75 10.82
C GLY A 38 16.76 -9.62 10.83
N PHE A 39 15.97 -9.48 11.90
CA PHE A 39 15.01 -8.38 12.03
C PHE A 39 15.68 -7.02 12.14
N ILE A 40 16.74 -6.91 12.93
CA ILE A 40 17.50 -5.65 13.06
C ILE A 40 18.06 -5.22 11.69
N LEU A 41 18.57 -6.17 10.90
CA LEU A 41 19.05 -5.87 9.55
C LEU A 41 17.91 -5.48 8.60
N LEU A 42 16.77 -6.18 8.66
CA LEU A 42 15.59 -5.86 7.85
C LEU A 42 15.00 -4.48 8.17
N THR A 43 14.93 -4.11 9.45
CA THR A 43 14.47 -2.76 9.86
C THR A 43 15.46 -1.68 9.46
N THR A 44 16.76 -1.97 9.44
CA THR A 44 17.78 -1.03 8.94
C THR A 44 17.57 -0.71 7.45
N PHE A 45 17.11 -1.69 6.65
CA PHE A 45 16.79 -1.44 5.24
C PHE A 45 15.61 -0.47 5.04
N ASP A 46 14.71 -0.33 6.02
CA ASP A 46 13.60 0.63 5.94
C ASP A 46 14.09 2.09 5.93
N VAL A 47 15.32 2.35 6.39
CA VAL A 47 15.96 3.69 6.38
C VAL A 47 16.67 3.97 5.04
N LEU A 48 16.91 2.96 4.21
CA LEU A 48 17.63 3.12 2.94
C LEU A 48 16.96 4.13 1.98
N PRO A 49 15.62 4.18 1.82
CA PRO A 49 14.94 5.24 1.07
C PRO A 49 15.35 6.66 1.48
N LEU A 50 15.52 6.89 2.78
CA LEU A 50 15.93 8.18 3.32
C LEU A 50 17.37 8.50 2.90
N ILE A 51 18.28 7.54 3.06
CA ILE A 51 19.70 7.67 2.65
C ILE A 51 19.79 7.95 1.14
N MET A 52 19.03 7.23 0.32
CA MET A 52 18.95 7.45 -1.12
C MET A 52 18.43 8.85 -1.46
N TRP A 53 17.51 9.39 -0.68
CA TRP A 53 17.00 10.74 -0.85
C TRP A 53 18.04 11.80 -0.52
N PHE A 54 18.74 11.66 0.62
CA PHE A 54 19.89 12.50 0.97
C PHE A 54 20.97 12.51 -0.12
N LEU A 55 21.28 11.35 -0.69
CA LEU A 55 22.23 11.22 -1.80
C LEU A 55 21.66 11.85 -3.08
N SER A 56 20.40 11.66 -3.42
CA SER A 56 19.85 12.19 -4.68
C SER A 56 19.48 13.67 -4.62
N ASN A 57 19.35 14.28 -3.43
CA ASN A 57 18.96 15.68 -3.27
C ASN A 57 19.59 16.35 -2.02
N PRO A 58 20.92 16.57 -1.99
CA PRO A 58 21.66 17.00 -0.80
C PRO A 58 21.38 18.45 -0.36
N SER A 59 20.82 19.27 -1.26
CA SER A 59 20.55 20.68 -0.95
C SER A 59 19.21 20.90 -0.27
N PHE A 60 18.42 19.83 -0.06
CA PHE A 60 17.01 19.91 0.35
C PHE A 60 16.19 20.92 -0.45
N ARG A 61 16.69 21.33 -1.64
CA ARG A 61 16.01 22.30 -2.47
C ARG A 61 14.85 21.56 -3.10
N ILE A 62 13.70 21.78 -2.50
CA ILE A 62 12.40 21.48 -3.05
C ILE A 62 12.27 22.39 -4.29
N ASN A 63 12.73 21.91 -5.44
CA ASN A 63 12.62 22.67 -6.67
C ASN A 63 11.12 22.77 -6.99
N THR A 64 10.58 23.97 -6.78
CA THR A 64 9.15 24.27 -6.56
C THR A 64 8.23 23.96 -7.73
N LYS A 65 8.77 23.58 -8.88
CA LYS A 65 8.01 23.41 -10.13
C LYS A 65 7.73 21.96 -10.54
N GLU A 66 8.33 20.94 -9.90
CA GLU A 66 8.42 19.61 -10.54
C GLU A 66 8.26 18.38 -9.62
N MET A 67 7.69 18.52 -8.42
CA MET A 67 7.29 17.37 -7.59
C MET A 67 5.77 17.27 -7.41
N PHE A 68 5.34 16.11 -6.91
CA PHE A 68 3.95 15.75 -6.62
C PHE A 68 3.22 16.87 -5.85
N VAL A 69 2.23 17.48 -6.48
CA VAL A 69 1.43 18.58 -5.91
C VAL A 69 2.28 19.85 -5.66
N ASP A 70 1.63 21.02 -5.53
CA ASP A 70 2.29 22.23 -5.04
C ASP A 70 3.11 21.90 -3.79
N THR A 71 4.44 21.87 -3.97
CA THR A 71 5.36 21.19 -3.06
C THR A 71 5.24 21.66 -1.62
N LEU A 72 4.93 22.94 -1.42
CA LEU A 72 4.72 23.52 -0.10
C LEU A 72 3.46 22.95 0.57
N GLN A 73 2.35 22.85 -0.16
CA GLN A 73 1.09 22.33 0.38
C GLN A 73 1.22 20.86 0.80
N PHE A 74 1.90 20.04 0.00
CA PHE A 74 2.11 18.62 0.32
C PHE A 74 2.90 18.44 1.64
N TRP A 75 4.00 19.16 1.81
CA TRP A 75 4.81 19.07 3.02
C TRP A 75 4.11 19.70 4.23
N ILE A 76 3.37 20.80 4.06
CA ILE A 76 2.53 21.36 5.11
C ILE A 76 1.51 20.32 5.57
N LEU A 77 0.82 19.63 4.65
CA LEU A 77 -0.12 18.57 5.01
C LEU A 77 0.56 17.44 5.79
N CYS A 78 1.74 16.99 5.35
CA CYS A 78 2.51 15.97 6.06
C CYS A 78 2.90 16.42 7.48
N ILE A 79 3.31 17.67 7.65
CA ILE A 79 3.66 18.25 8.95
C ILE A 79 2.41 18.40 9.82
N CYS A 80 1.28 18.83 9.26
CA CYS A 80 0.01 18.94 9.98
C CYS A 80 -0.46 17.58 10.48
N ILE A 81 -0.37 16.52 9.67
CA ILE A 81 -0.71 15.15 10.09
C ILE A 81 0.16 14.71 11.27
N LEU A 82 1.47 14.95 11.21
CA LEU A 82 2.39 14.64 12.31
C LEU A 82 2.07 15.46 13.57
N ALA A 83 1.85 16.77 13.41
CA ALA A 83 1.55 17.67 14.51
C ALA A 83 0.26 17.27 15.23
N LEU A 84 -0.79 16.88 14.48
CA LEU A 84 -2.03 16.39 15.04
C LEU A 84 -1.83 15.10 15.85
N LEU A 85 -1.09 14.14 15.29
CA LEU A 85 -0.78 12.90 15.98
C LEU A 85 -0.01 13.14 17.28
N LEU A 86 1.01 14.01 17.23
CA LEU A 86 1.82 14.37 18.42
C LEU A 86 1.01 15.12 19.47
N LEU A 87 0.18 16.09 19.08
CA LEU A 87 -0.68 16.83 20.00
C LEU A 87 -1.73 15.94 20.65
N SER A 88 -2.34 15.07 19.86
CA SER A 88 -3.32 14.08 20.31
C SER A 88 -2.70 13.13 21.34
N ASN A 89 -1.51 12.61 21.04
CA ASN A 89 -0.79 11.70 21.93
C ASN A 89 -0.26 12.38 23.20
N ALA A 90 0.24 13.62 23.08
CA ALA A 90 0.73 14.40 24.22
C ALA A 90 -0.38 14.69 25.23
N ARG A 91 -1.62 14.91 24.77
CA ARG A 91 -2.79 15.12 25.64
C ARG A 91 -3.07 13.93 26.56
N HIS A 92 -2.73 12.73 26.11
CA HIS A 92 -2.92 11.48 26.84
C HIS A 92 -1.62 10.94 27.45
N ASN A 93 -0.57 11.77 27.54
CA ASN A 93 0.77 11.39 28.06
C ASN A 93 1.40 10.18 27.35
N GLY A 94 1.03 9.93 26.08
CA GLY A 94 1.54 8.80 25.31
C GLY A 94 3.00 8.98 24.87
N SER A 95 3.63 7.89 24.46
CA SER A 95 5.03 7.92 24.00
C SER A 95 5.22 8.61 22.64
N ILE A 96 6.22 9.50 22.54
CA ILE A 96 6.60 10.14 21.26
C ILE A 96 7.13 9.10 20.25
N GLY A 97 7.83 8.07 20.74
CA GLY A 97 8.40 7.02 19.91
C GLY A 97 7.35 6.28 19.08
N GLY A 98 6.21 5.94 19.69
CA GLY A 98 5.07 5.33 18.99
C GLY A 98 4.54 6.21 17.85
N CYS A 99 4.38 7.51 18.09
CA CYS A 99 3.92 8.46 17.06
C CYS A 99 4.86 8.53 15.87
N LEU A 100 6.17 8.61 16.13
CA LEU A 100 7.18 8.67 15.08
C LEU A 100 7.25 7.38 14.28
N ALA A 101 7.09 6.22 14.92
CA ALA A 101 7.02 4.94 14.23
C ALA A 101 5.78 4.85 13.32
N HIS A 102 4.60 5.23 13.83
CA HIS A 102 3.35 5.22 13.08
C HIS A 102 3.38 6.20 11.90
N TYR A 103 3.77 7.46 12.16
CA TYR A 103 3.93 8.45 11.11
C TYR A 103 4.98 8.04 10.08
N GLY A 104 6.11 7.50 10.56
CA GLY A 104 7.16 6.93 9.72
C GLY A 104 6.61 5.87 8.76
N ALA A 105 5.77 4.95 9.22
CA ALA A 105 5.14 3.95 8.36
C ALA A 105 4.30 4.57 7.23
N LEU A 106 3.62 5.70 7.49
CA LEU A 106 2.78 6.41 6.52
C LEU A 106 3.62 7.14 5.45
N VAL A 107 4.76 7.73 5.83
CA VAL A 107 5.57 8.59 4.92
C VAL A 107 6.86 7.98 4.40
N ARG A 108 7.35 6.85 4.94
CA ARG A 108 8.70 6.28 4.69
C ARG A 108 9.11 6.08 3.22
N TYR A 109 8.15 5.88 2.32
CA TYR A 109 8.43 5.64 0.90
C TYR A 109 8.20 6.85 0.00
N ILE A 110 7.74 7.98 0.56
CA ILE A 110 7.73 9.26 -0.15
C ILE A 110 9.17 9.66 -0.56
N PRO A 111 10.20 9.59 0.33
CA PRO A 111 11.59 9.86 -0.05
C PRO A 111 12.09 8.98 -1.21
N LEU A 112 11.65 7.72 -1.29
CA LEU A 112 11.98 6.82 -2.40
C LEU A 112 11.46 7.36 -3.72
N ALA A 113 10.18 7.76 -3.76
CA ALA A 113 9.57 8.34 -4.95
C ALA A 113 10.29 9.64 -5.36
N CYS A 114 10.60 10.51 -4.40
CA CYS A 114 11.38 11.73 -4.64
C CYS A 114 12.76 11.43 -5.25
N SER A 115 13.43 10.38 -4.75
CA SER A 115 14.74 9.94 -5.25
C SER A 115 14.67 9.49 -6.70
N ILE A 116 13.65 8.70 -7.06
CA ILE A 116 13.44 8.22 -8.43
C ILE A 116 13.24 9.39 -9.39
N VAL A 117 12.40 10.36 -9.02
CA VAL A 117 12.18 11.56 -9.83
C VAL A 117 13.48 12.35 -9.99
N SER A 118 14.24 12.56 -8.91
CA SER A 118 15.52 13.29 -8.96
C SER A 118 16.56 12.60 -9.85
N ILE A 119 16.73 11.28 -9.69
CA ILE A 119 17.67 10.50 -10.51
C ILE A 119 17.25 10.54 -11.97
N ASN A 120 15.94 10.42 -12.26
CA ASN A 120 15.43 10.36 -13.62
C ASN A 120 15.67 11.66 -14.43
N LYS A 121 15.77 12.82 -13.78
CA LYS A 121 16.14 14.08 -14.43
C LYS A 121 17.54 14.05 -15.04
N ASN A 122 18.45 13.29 -14.44
CA ASN A 122 19.86 13.25 -14.82
C ASN A 122 20.18 12.02 -15.68
N ILE A 123 19.51 10.90 -15.41
CA ILE A 123 19.69 9.62 -16.11
C ILE A 123 18.32 9.01 -16.32
N ASN A 124 17.90 8.74 -17.56
CA ASN A 124 16.62 8.06 -17.79
C ASN A 124 16.66 6.63 -17.23
N ILE A 125 15.96 6.40 -16.12
CA ILE A 125 15.95 5.13 -15.36
C ILE A 125 14.62 4.38 -15.45
N ASN A 126 13.55 5.02 -15.95
CA ASN A 126 12.20 4.45 -15.94
C ASN A 126 12.13 3.08 -16.64
N ASP A 127 12.72 2.97 -17.84
CA ASP A 127 12.68 1.73 -18.61
C ASP A 127 13.49 0.60 -17.94
N ALA A 128 14.58 0.96 -17.26
CA ALA A 128 15.38 0.02 -16.49
C ALA A 128 14.63 -0.48 -15.25
N ILE A 129 13.97 0.41 -14.51
CA ILE A 129 13.12 0.03 -13.37
C ILE A 129 12.00 -0.89 -13.85
N ILE A 130 11.29 -0.55 -14.94
CA ILE A 130 10.26 -1.41 -15.53
C ILE A 130 10.84 -2.78 -15.93
N LYS A 131 12.07 -2.84 -16.45
CA LYS A 131 12.75 -4.12 -16.75
C LYS A 131 12.95 -4.95 -15.48
N HIS A 132 13.45 -4.35 -14.40
CA HIS A 132 13.65 -5.06 -13.13
C HIS A 132 12.33 -5.47 -12.47
N LEU A 133 11.28 -4.65 -12.54
CA LEU A 133 9.94 -5.02 -12.09
C LEU A 133 9.41 -6.25 -12.84
N LYS A 134 9.65 -6.37 -14.15
CA LYS A 134 9.29 -7.59 -14.90
C LYS A 134 10.07 -8.82 -14.42
N ILE A 135 11.38 -8.68 -14.17
CA ILE A 135 12.21 -9.78 -13.67
C ILE A 135 11.66 -10.25 -12.32
N VAL A 136 11.40 -9.31 -11.41
CA VAL A 136 10.78 -9.56 -10.11
C VAL A 136 9.44 -10.27 -10.27
N THR A 137 8.57 -9.80 -11.16
CA THR A 137 7.28 -10.45 -11.44
C THR A 137 7.46 -11.90 -11.87
N ILE A 138 8.39 -12.19 -12.77
CA ILE A 138 8.65 -13.56 -13.23
C ILE A 138 9.11 -14.43 -12.06
N ILE A 139 10.04 -13.93 -11.24
CA ILE A 139 10.54 -14.65 -10.06
C ILE A 139 9.39 -14.92 -9.07
N LEU A 140 8.58 -13.92 -8.74
CA LEU A 140 7.48 -14.06 -7.78
C LEU A 140 6.39 -15.00 -8.28
N LEU A 141 6.07 -15.00 -9.58
CA LEU A 141 5.15 -15.97 -10.16
C LEU A 141 5.73 -17.38 -10.08
N LEU A 142 7.01 -17.56 -10.42
CA LEU A 142 7.69 -18.86 -10.32
C LEU A 142 7.70 -19.37 -8.87
N VAL A 143 8.01 -18.51 -7.89
CA VAL A 143 7.88 -18.82 -6.46
C VAL A 143 6.45 -19.26 -6.13
N GLY A 144 5.44 -18.53 -6.59
CA GLY A 144 4.04 -18.86 -6.34
C GLY A 144 3.65 -20.25 -6.86
N TYR A 145 4.04 -20.58 -8.10
CA TYR A 145 3.77 -21.92 -8.67
C TYR A 145 4.58 -23.03 -8.00
N ILE A 146 5.82 -22.76 -7.57
CA ILE A 146 6.60 -23.71 -6.77
C ILE A 146 5.91 -23.97 -5.43
N CYS A 147 5.41 -22.93 -4.75
CA CYS A 147 4.67 -23.10 -3.50
C CYS A 147 3.44 -23.99 -3.69
N ILE A 148 2.66 -23.73 -4.75
CA ILE A 148 1.48 -24.54 -5.10
C ILE A 148 1.87 -26.01 -5.35
N ALA A 149 3.00 -26.26 -6.02
CA ALA A 149 3.46 -27.61 -6.30
C ALA A 149 4.02 -28.34 -5.06
N LEU A 150 4.66 -27.61 -4.15
CA LEU A 150 5.26 -28.17 -2.93
C LEU A 150 4.27 -28.39 -1.79
N GLY A 151 3.14 -27.67 -1.78
CA GLY A 151 2.17 -27.72 -0.68
C GLY A 151 2.83 -27.27 0.63
N GLU A 152 2.64 -28.03 1.71
CA GLU A 152 3.24 -27.76 3.02
C GLU A 152 4.78 -27.65 2.97
N LYS A 153 5.44 -28.36 2.05
CA LYS A 153 6.92 -28.27 1.88
C LYS A 153 7.39 -26.90 1.39
N ALA A 154 6.48 -26.01 1.01
CA ALA A 154 6.79 -24.63 0.65
C ALA A 154 7.35 -23.80 1.82
N GLU A 155 7.27 -24.29 3.07
CA GLU A 155 7.91 -23.67 4.24
C GLU A 155 9.41 -23.37 4.05
N ILE A 156 10.08 -24.12 3.17
CA ILE A 156 11.49 -23.90 2.81
C ILE A 156 11.72 -22.52 2.16
N LEU A 157 10.71 -21.96 1.49
CA LEU A 157 10.77 -20.65 0.82
C LEU A 157 10.44 -19.49 1.76
N LEU A 158 9.87 -19.76 2.94
CA LEU A 158 9.55 -18.73 3.93
C LEU A 158 10.83 -18.03 4.41
N PRO A 159 10.79 -16.70 4.62
CA PRO A 159 11.92 -15.94 5.14
C PRO A 159 12.15 -16.20 6.63
N ILE A 160 13.09 -15.48 7.23
CA ILE A 160 13.09 -15.24 8.68
C ILE A 160 11.72 -14.65 9.08
N LEU A 161 11.03 -15.32 10.02
CA LEU A 161 9.64 -15.02 10.41
C LEU A 161 9.59 -14.33 11.77
N PRO A 162 8.99 -13.12 11.87
CA PRO A 162 8.75 -12.52 13.18
C PRO A 162 7.77 -13.36 13.98
N GLU A 163 7.77 -13.21 15.30
CA GLU A 163 6.90 -13.99 16.20
C GLU A 163 5.41 -13.86 15.85
N THR A 164 5.01 -12.71 15.29
CA THR A 164 3.64 -12.41 14.85
C THR A 164 3.33 -12.83 13.41
N ALA A 165 4.26 -13.48 12.71
CA ALA A 165 4.10 -13.83 11.31
C ALA A 165 3.06 -14.93 11.09
N THR A 166 2.20 -14.72 10.10
CA THR A 166 1.17 -15.70 9.72
C THR A 166 1.67 -16.73 8.71
N GLY A 167 2.78 -16.48 8.03
CA GLY A 167 3.23 -17.27 6.88
C GLY A 167 3.39 -18.76 7.14
N LEU A 168 3.92 -19.16 8.30
CA LEU A 168 4.09 -20.58 8.66
C LEU A 168 2.73 -21.25 8.87
N ARG A 169 1.90 -20.67 9.74
CA ARG A 169 0.54 -21.17 10.05
C ARG A 169 -0.31 -21.32 8.79
N GLU A 170 -0.29 -20.31 7.92
CA GLU A 170 -1.06 -20.36 6.67
C GLU A 170 -0.49 -21.39 5.68
N THR A 171 0.83 -21.60 5.67
CA THR A 171 1.46 -22.65 4.84
C THR A 171 1.04 -24.05 5.23
N GLN A 172 0.91 -24.31 6.53
CA GLN A 172 0.41 -25.56 7.07
C GLN A 172 -1.07 -25.79 6.77
N ASN A 173 -1.85 -24.72 6.59
CA ASN A 173 -3.25 -24.78 6.19
C ASN A 173 -3.44 -24.86 4.65
N GLY A 174 -2.36 -25.02 3.88
CA GLY A 174 -2.41 -25.15 2.42
C GLY A 174 -2.49 -23.84 1.62
N ASN A 175 -2.41 -22.69 2.30
CA ASN A 175 -2.16 -21.37 1.70
C ASN A 175 -0.66 -21.11 1.58
N TYR A 176 -0.19 -20.01 0.98
CA TYR A 176 1.26 -19.75 0.90
C TYR A 176 1.63 -18.27 0.98
N ALA A 177 2.75 -17.98 1.64
CA ALA A 177 3.34 -16.63 1.72
C ALA A 177 4.58 -16.45 0.80
N GLY A 178 5.04 -17.52 0.14
CA GLY A 178 6.21 -17.46 -0.74
C GLY A 178 7.45 -16.97 0.01
N VAL A 179 8.08 -15.91 -0.49
CA VAL A 179 9.27 -15.29 0.12
C VAL A 179 8.94 -14.23 1.19
N PHE A 180 7.68 -14.10 1.59
CA PHE A 180 7.20 -13.09 2.52
C PHE A 180 6.81 -13.69 3.87
N ALA A 181 6.82 -12.85 4.91
CA ALA A 181 6.43 -13.24 6.25
C ALA A 181 4.92 -13.51 6.36
N ASN A 182 4.08 -12.82 5.56
CA ASN A 182 2.63 -12.99 5.56
C ASN A 182 2.10 -13.28 4.15
N THR A 183 1.01 -14.04 4.08
CA THR A 183 0.31 -14.37 2.82
C THR A 183 -0.24 -13.12 2.12
N VAL A 184 -0.70 -12.16 2.93
CA VAL A 184 -1.22 -10.85 2.50
C VAL A 184 -0.16 -10.05 1.74
N ASP A 185 1.07 -10.01 2.25
CA ASP A 185 2.17 -9.28 1.64
C ASP A 185 2.45 -9.81 0.23
N PHE A 186 2.47 -11.13 0.08
CA PHE A 186 2.68 -11.78 -1.21
C PHE A 186 1.53 -11.50 -2.19
N ALA A 187 0.29 -11.65 -1.72
CA ALA A 187 -0.91 -11.43 -2.52
C ALA A 187 -0.98 -9.99 -3.05
N PHE A 188 -0.71 -9.00 -2.21
CA PHE A 188 -0.80 -7.59 -2.57
C PHE A 188 0.32 -7.15 -3.52
N VAL A 189 1.53 -7.71 -3.39
CA VAL A 189 2.61 -7.49 -4.36
C VAL A 189 2.26 -8.08 -5.72
N LEU A 190 1.69 -9.29 -5.77
CA LEU A 190 1.23 -9.86 -7.02
C LEU A 190 0.12 -9.02 -7.66
N LEU A 191 -0.79 -8.50 -6.84
CA LEU A 191 -1.90 -7.66 -7.29
C LEU A 191 -1.42 -6.34 -7.91
N ILE A 192 -0.47 -5.64 -7.27
CA ILE A 192 0.05 -4.38 -7.81
C ILE A 192 0.83 -4.61 -9.12
N LEU A 193 1.62 -5.69 -9.19
CA LEU A 193 2.35 -6.07 -10.41
C LEU A 193 1.38 -6.47 -11.52
N TYR A 194 0.30 -7.19 -11.20
CA TYR A 194 -0.77 -7.52 -12.15
C TYR A 194 -1.39 -6.25 -12.73
N THR A 195 -1.79 -5.29 -11.89
CA THR A 195 -2.38 -4.02 -12.34
C THR A 195 -1.45 -3.28 -13.30
N ILE A 196 -0.14 -3.24 -13.02
CA ILE A 196 0.86 -2.60 -13.87
C ILE A 196 0.99 -3.31 -15.23
N PHE A 197 1.08 -4.65 -15.24
CA PHE A 197 1.39 -5.41 -16.46
C PHE A 197 0.17 -5.78 -17.29
N VAL A 198 -1.02 -5.94 -16.70
CA VAL A 198 -2.26 -6.23 -17.45
C VAL A 198 -2.67 -5.04 -18.31
N TYR A 199 -2.45 -3.81 -17.84
CA TYR A 199 -2.69 -2.58 -18.59
C TYR A 199 -1.57 -2.22 -19.58
N LYS A 200 -0.51 -3.03 -19.63
CA LYS A 200 0.47 -3.05 -20.72
C LYS A 200 0.08 -4.02 -21.83
N ALA A 201 -0.60 -5.12 -21.48
CA ALA A 201 -0.85 -6.22 -22.40
C ALA A 201 -1.95 -5.89 -23.41
N LYS A 202 -1.62 -5.98 -24.71
CA LYS A 202 -2.58 -5.75 -25.81
C LYS A 202 -3.35 -7.02 -26.20
N SER A 203 -2.68 -8.16 -26.32
CA SER A 203 -3.27 -9.41 -26.85
C SER A 203 -3.28 -10.59 -25.88
N ARG A 204 -2.36 -10.63 -24.90
CA ARG A 204 -2.20 -11.77 -23.96
C ARG A 204 -2.83 -11.53 -22.59
N ILE A 205 -3.91 -10.74 -22.53
CA ILE A 205 -4.57 -10.35 -21.28
C ILE A 205 -5.06 -11.60 -20.54
N LEU A 206 -5.79 -12.49 -21.21
CA LEU A 206 -6.35 -13.71 -20.61
C LEU A 206 -5.26 -14.60 -20.01
N LEU A 207 -4.16 -14.82 -20.74
CA LEU A 207 -3.03 -15.62 -20.26
C LEU A 207 -2.39 -15.00 -19.00
N LEU A 208 -2.16 -13.69 -19.00
CA LEU A 208 -1.63 -12.98 -17.82
C LEU A 208 -2.60 -13.05 -16.64
N THR A 209 -3.90 -12.88 -16.88
CA THR A 209 -4.92 -13.02 -15.84
C THR A 209 -4.90 -14.40 -15.22
N ILE A 210 -4.88 -15.47 -16.02
CA ILE A 210 -4.80 -16.85 -15.51
C ILE A 210 -3.48 -17.07 -14.74
N LEU A 211 -2.35 -16.59 -15.29
CA LEU A 211 -1.03 -16.79 -14.72
C LEU A 211 -0.91 -16.17 -13.31
N PHE A 212 -1.51 -14.99 -13.09
CA PHE A 212 -1.52 -14.34 -11.79
C PHE A 212 -2.64 -14.83 -10.85
N PHE A 213 -3.78 -15.27 -11.40
CA PHE A 213 -4.95 -15.65 -10.60
C PHE A 213 -4.64 -16.79 -9.64
N PHE A 214 -4.02 -17.88 -10.11
CA PHE A 214 -3.76 -19.05 -9.25
C PHE A 214 -2.83 -18.73 -8.07
N PRO A 215 -1.65 -18.08 -8.27
CA PRO A 215 -0.82 -17.63 -7.16
C PRO A 215 -1.55 -16.72 -6.18
N VAL A 216 -2.34 -15.74 -6.66
CA VAL A 216 -3.09 -14.82 -5.78
C VAL A 216 -4.15 -15.57 -4.98
N PHE A 217 -4.95 -16.41 -5.63
CA PHE A 217 -6.01 -17.20 -5.00
C PHE A 217 -5.46 -18.14 -3.93
N LYS A 218 -4.33 -18.81 -4.22
CA LYS A 218 -3.68 -19.75 -3.31
C LYS A 218 -2.94 -19.11 -2.13
N THR A 219 -2.90 -17.78 -2.05
CA THR A 219 -2.49 -17.11 -0.81
C THR A 219 -3.54 -17.19 0.30
N GLY A 220 -4.80 -17.51 -0.03
CA GLY A 220 -5.92 -17.50 0.92
C GLY A 220 -6.46 -16.09 1.23
N SER A 221 -5.89 -15.03 0.64
CA SER A 221 -6.39 -13.67 0.83
C SER A 221 -7.66 -13.42 0.02
N ALA A 222 -8.82 -13.46 0.69
CA ALA A 222 -10.11 -13.16 0.08
C ALA A 222 -10.14 -11.74 -0.52
N THR A 223 -9.64 -10.73 0.20
CA THR A 223 -9.58 -9.35 -0.25
C THR A 223 -8.74 -9.19 -1.53
N ALA A 224 -7.55 -9.80 -1.57
CA ALA A 224 -6.70 -9.73 -2.76
C ALA A 224 -7.35 -10.41 -3.97
N THR A 225 -8.01 -11.55 -3.74
CA THR A 225 -8.72 -12.30 -4.78
C THR A 225 -9.88 -11.50 -5.36
N VAL A 226 -10.71 -10.89 -4.51
CA VAL A 226 -11.84 -10.05 -4.95
C VAL A 226 -11.33 -8.84 -5.73
N ALA A 227 -10.32 -8.13 -5.21
CA ALA A 227 -9.72 -7.00 -5.91
C ALA A 227 -9.13 -7.41 -7.28
N PHE A 228 -8.46 -8.57 -7.35
CA PHE A 228 -7.93 -9.13 -8.59
C PHE A 228 -9.05 -9.38 -9.62
N VAL A 229 -10.13 -10.04 -9.19
CA VAL A 229 -11.27 -10.37 -10.05
C VAL A 229 -11.91 -9.09 -10.59
N ILE A 230 -12.13 -8.07 -9.76
CA ILE A 230 -12.68 -6.76 -10.18
C ILE A 230 -11.80 -6.14 -11.28
N ILE A 231 -10.49 -6.07 -11.07
CA ILE A 231 -9.53 -5.49 -12.03
C ILE A 231 -9.51 -6.30 -13.34
N ALA A 232 -9.43 -7.63 -13.22
CA ALA A 232 -9.38 -8.54 -14.35
C ALA A 232 -10.64 -8.44 -15.23
N LEU A 233 -11.81 -8.46 -14.61
CA LEU A 233 -13.10 -8.36 -15.29
C LEU A 233 -13.24 -7.03 -16.00
N PHE A 234 -12.91 -5.92 -15.33
CA PHE A 234 -13.00 -4.60 -15.96
C PHE A 234 -12.06 -4.50 -17.17
N LYS A 235 -10.85 -5.07 -17.07
CA LYS A 235 -9.91 -5.09 -18.19
C LYS A 235 -10.37 -5.98 -19.34
N LEU A 236 -10.85 -7.19 -19.06
CA LEU A 236 -11.32 -8.15 -20.07
C LEU A 236 -12.59 -7.65 -20.79
N THR A 237 -13.46 -6.93 -20.09
CA THR A 237 -14.72 -6.39 -20.61
C THR A 237 -14.61 -4.95 -21.15
N GLN A 238 -13.40 -4.36 -21.18
CA GLN A 238 -13.19 -2.95 -21.57
C GLN A 238 -13.82 -2.58 -22.92
N LYS A 239 -13.88 -3.52 -23.88
CA LYS A 239 -14.51 -3.31 -25.20
C LYS A 239 -15.99 -3.72 -25.29
N LYS A 240 -16.54 -4.40 -24.27
CA LYS A 240 -17.89 -4.98 -24.28
C LYS A 240 -18.66 -4.56 -23.02
N TYR A 241 -19.10 -3.30 -23.00
CA TYR A 241 -19.74 -2.67 -21.83
C TYR A 241 -20.97 -3.44 -21.31
N ILE A 242 -21.73 -4.09 -22.19
CA ILE A 242 -22.91 -4.89 -21.84
C ILE A 242 -22.54 -6.06 -20.92
N ILE A 243 -21.45 -6.78 -21.23
CA ILE A 243 -20.99 -7.93 -20.42
C ILE A 243 -20.58 -7.47 -19.02
N ARG A 244 -19.98 -6.29 -18.91
CA ARG A 244 -19.62 -5.70 -17.62
C ARG A 244 -20.85 -5.44 -16.75
N TRP A 245 -21.90 -4.85 -17.32
CA TRP A 245 -23.14 -4.59 -16.60
C TRP A 245 -23.89 -5.86 -16.22
N ILE A 246 -23.93 -6.85 -17.11
CA ILE A 246 -24.51 -8.17 -16.80
C ILE A 246 -23.79 -8.81 -15.61
N PHE A 247 -22.46 -8.78 -15.59
CA PHE A 247 -21.70 -9.33 -14.49
C PHE A 247 -21.94 -8.59 -13.17
N ILE A 248 -21.91 -7.24 -13.18
CA ILE A 248 -22.22 -6.43 -11.99
C ILE A 248 -23.63 -6.77 -11.49
N PHE A 249 -24.60 -6.89 -12.40
CA PHE A 249 -25.97 -7.26 -12.06
C PHE A 249 -26.06 -8.66 -11.42
N ILE A 250 -25.35 -9.66 -11.97
CA ILE A 250 -25.27 -11.00 -11.38
C ILE A 250 -24.68 -10.96 -9.97
N VAL A 251 -23.57 -10.22 -9.77
CA VAL A 251 -22.94 -10.08 -8.46
C VAL A 251 -23.87 -9.41 -7.45
N VAL A 252 -24.58 -8.35 -7.86
CA VAL A 252 -25.57 -7.67 -7.01
C VAL A 252 -26.73 -8.60 -6.67
N LEU A 253 -27.20 -9.41 -7.62
CA LEU A 253 -28.22 -10.43 -7.39
C LEU A 253 -27.76 -11.49 -6.38
N ILE A 254 -26.54 -12.02 -6.54
CA ILE A 254 -25.97 -13.00 -5.61
C ILE A 254 -25.82 -12.38 -4.21
N LEU A 255 -25.27 -11.16 -4.12
CA LEU A 255 -25.16 -10.45 -2.84
C LEU A 255 -26.52 -10.22 -2.20
N GLY A 256 -27.51 -9.75 -2.97
CA GLY A 256 -28.88 -9.55 -2.47
C GLY A 256 -29.51 -10.84 -2.00
N PHE A 257 -29.32 -11.94 -2.74
CA PHE A 257 -29.78 -13.27 -2.34
C PHE A 257 -29.11 -13.75 -1.05
N LEU A 258 -27.78 -13.60 -0.94
CA LEU A 258 -27.04 -13.95 0.28
C LEU A 258 -27.53 -13.13 1.48
N ILE A 259 -27.72 -11.81 1.32
CA ILE A 259 -28.25 -10.94 2.38
C ILE A 259 -29.62 -11.44 2.86
N ILE A 260 -30.52 -11.80 1.93
CA ILE A 260 -31.86 -12.30 2.28
C ILE A 260 -31.76 -13.66 2.99
N GLN A 261 -30.94 -14.58 2.49
CA GLN A 261 -30.75 -15.91 3.09
C GLN A 261 -30.19 -15.83 4.50
N TYR A 262 -29.22 -14.94 4.73
CA TYR A 262 -28.57 -14.79 6.03
C TYR A 262 -29.24 -13.73 6.92
N TRP A 263 -30.36 -13.13 6.49
CA TRP A 263 -31.08 -12.12 7.27
C TRP A 263 -31.59 -12.67 8.61
N TYR A 264 -32.01 -13.94 8.63
CA TYR A 264 -32.44 -14.61 9.86
C TYR A 264 -31.32 -14.84 10.88
N PHE A 265 -30.05 -14.77 10.44
CA PHE A 265 -28.88 -14.92 11.29
C PHE A 265 -28.26 -13.58 11.67
N VAL A 266 -28.93 -12.45 11.44
CA VAL A 266 -28.36 -11.11 11.69
C VAL A 266 -27.89 -10.96 13.14
N ASP A 267 -28.64 -11.45 14.11
CA ASP A 267 -28.26 -11.35 15.53
C ASP A 267 -27.01 -12.19 15.83
N GLU A 268 -26.92 -13.42 15.30
CA GLU A 268 -25.75 -14.29 15.43
C GLU A 268 -24.54 -13.73 14.65
N ILE A 269 -24.76 -13.05 13.53
CA ILE A 269 -23.74 -12.33 12.78
C ILE A 269 -23.22 -11.16 13.62
N ILE A 270 -24.09 -10.36 14.25
CA ILE A 270 -23.72 -9.26 15.14
C ILE A 270 -22.90 -9.77 16.33
N GLU A 271 -23.32 -10.86 16.96
CA GLU A 271 -22.56 -11.46 18.07
C GLU A 271 -21.18 -11.96 17.60
N ASN A 272 -21.11 -12.62 16.44
CA ASN A 272 -19.84 -13.00 15.81
C ASN A 272 -19.01 -11.79 15.35
N THR A 273 -19.63 -10.65 15.02
CA THR A 273 -18.87 -9.44 14.66
C THR A 273 -18.03 -8.92 15.81
N LYS A 274 -18.51 -9.05 17.06
CA LYS A 274 -17.75 -8.66 18.27
C LYS A 274 -16.43 -9.43 18.41
N LEU A 275 -16.35 -10.62 17.82
CA LEU A 275 -15.17 -11.49 17.82
C LEU A 275 -14.28 -11.33 16.58
N SER A 276 -14.59 -10.39 15.68
CA SER A 276 -13.92 -10.27 14.39
C SER A 276 -13.56 -8.83 14.03
N ARG A 277 -12.76 -8.69 12.98
CA ARG A 277 -12.41 -7.38 12.41
C ARG A 277 -13.63 -6.59 11.93
N LEU A 278 -14.73 -7.28 11.60
CA LEU A 278 -15.97 -6.62 11.19
C LEU A 278 -16.56 -5.79 12.33
N GLY A 279 -16.44 -6.25 13.58
CA GLY A 279 -16.88 -5.50 14.77
C GLY A 279 -16.20 -4.14 14.91
N MET A 280 -14.94 -3.99 14.52
CA MET A 280 -14.26 -2.68 14.55
C MET A 280 -14.90 -1.69 13.57
N LEU A 281 -15.39 -2.17 12.43
CA LEU A 281 -16.08 -1.35 11.44
C LEU A 281 -17.52 -1.03 11.88
N THR A 282 -18.23 -2.01 12.43
CA THR A 282 -19.68 -1.91 12.70
C THR A 282 -20.02 -1.42 14.10
N LEU A 283 -19.09 -1.47 15.06
CA LEU A 283 -19.28 -1.07 16.45
C LEU A 283 -18.32 0.07 16.81
N THR A 284 -17.00 -0.18 16.84
CA THR A 284 -16.00 0.80 17.29
C THR A 284 -16.02 2.09 16.47
N GLY A 285 -16.11 2.00 15.14
CA GLY A 285 -16.19 3.17 14.27
C GLY A 285 -17.40 4.07 14.55
N PRO A 286 -18.63 3.54 14.47
CA PRO A 286 -19.84 4.27 14.82
C PRO A 286 -19.81 4.85 16.23
N ASP A 287 -19.42 4.08 17.24
CA ASP A 287 -19.35 4.55 18.63
C ASP A 287 -18.37 5.72 18.78
N PHE A 288 -17.17 5.61 18.22
CA PHE A 288 -16.16 6.66 18.23
C PHE A 288 -16.67 7.98 17.58
N ILE A 289 -17.42 7.87 16.48
CA ILE A 289 -17.99 9.05 15.80
C ILE A 289 -19.16 9.63 16.62
N SER A 290 -19.97 8.77 17.23
CA SER A 290 -21.19 9.16 17.95
C SER A 290 -20.93 9.90 19.25
N GLU A 291 -19.75 9.75 19.86
CA GLU A 291 -19.38 10.48 21.07
C GLU A 291 -19.33 12.00 20.86
N PHE A 292 -19.03 12.47 19.65
CA PHE A 292 -18.78 13.88 19.33
C PHE A 292 -17.81 14.57 20.33
N SER A 293 -16.79 13.84 20.80
CA SER A 293 -15.85 14.31 21.81
C SER A 293 -14.62 14.98 21.19
N ILE A 294 -13.78 15.63 22.02
CA ILE A 294 -12.48 16.18 21.57
C ILE A 294 -11.63 15.06 20.95
N ASP A 295 -11.70 13.84 21.49
CA ASP A 295 -11.05 12.65 20.95
C ASP A 295 -11.56 12.31 19.56
N THR A 296 -12.87 12.39 19.33
CA THR A 296 -13.48 12.17 18.02
C THR A 296 -12.92 13.12 16.96
N PHE A 297 -12.71 14.40 17.31
CA PHE A 297 -12.21 15.40 16.36
C PHE A 297 -10.70 15.32 16.12
N TRP A 298 -9.91 15.21 17.21
CA TRP A 298 -8.46 15.37 17.17
C TRP A 298 -7.68 14.06 17.33
N GLY A 299 -8.38 12.96 17.61
CA GLY A 299 -7.81 11.64 17.84
C GLY A 299 -7.43 11.40 19.29
N VAL A 300 -7.13 10.12 19.58
CA VAL A 300 -6.69 9.61 20.88
C VAL A 300 -5.16 9.44 20.93
N GLY A 301 -4.47 9.50 19.79
CA GLY A 301 -3.05 9.18 19.68
C GLY A 301 -2.84 7.71 19.34
N CYS A 302 -1.59 7.24 19.42
CA CYS A 302 -1.23 5.88 19.03
C CYS A 302 -0.69 5.05 20.20
N ASP A 303 -0.89 5.52 21.43
CA ASP A 303 -0.57 4.77 22.63
C ASP A 303 -1.58 3.63 22.81
N GLY A 304 -1.06 2.39 22.90
CA GLY A 304 -1.88 1.19 22.92
C GLY A 304 -2.82 1.12 24.10
N TYR A 305 -2.36 1.51 25.29
CA TYR A 305 -3.18 1.49 26.50
C TYR A 305 -4.29 2.54 26.45
N VAL A 306 -3.96 3.77 26.02
CA VAL A 306 -4.94 4.86 25.90
C VAL A 306 -6.03 4.50 24.88
N VAL A 307 -5.63 3.95 23.74
CA VAL A 307 -6.57 3.52 22.70
C VAL A 307 -7.45 2.38 23.20
N LEU A 308 -6.87 1.41 23.91
CA LEU A 308 -7.61 0.27 24.43
C LEU A 308 -8.62 0.69 25.50
N ASP A 309 -8.22 1.55 26.44
CA ASP A 309 -9.10 2.13 27.45
C ASP A 309 -10.29 2.86 26.81
N LYS A 310 -10.02 3.62 25.74
CA LYS A 310 -11.05 4.33 24.99
C LYS A 310 -12.02 3.37 24.32
N VAL A 311 -11.51 2.37 23.61
CA VAL A 311 -12.35 1.39 22.89
C VAL A 311 -13.16 0.52 23.87
N ASN A 312 -12.57 0.17 25.01
CA ASN A 312 -13.24 -0.62 26.05
C ASN A 312 -14.30 0.17 26.83
N SER A 313 -14.31 1.50 26.72
CA SER A 313 -15.35 2.34 27.34
C SER A 313 -16.69 2.33 26.60
N TYR A 314 -16.73 1.81 25.38
CA TYR A 314 -17.95 1.73 24.57
C TYR A 314 -18.93 0.66 25.06
N GLN A 315 -20.23 0.87 24.80
CA GLN A 315 -21.29 -0.04 25.21
C GLN A 315 -21.13 -1.44 24.59
N ASP A 316 -20.74 -1.50 23.32
CA ASP A 316 -20.49 -2.75 22.60
C ASP A 316 -18.99 -2.93 22.34
N THR A 317 -18.32 -3.61 23.26
CA THR A 317 -16.88 -3.85 23.15
C THR A 317 -16.57 -4.93 22.11
N VAL A 318 -15.63 -4.64 21.22
CA VAL A 318 -15.04 -5.65 20.33
C VAL A 318 -14.08 -6.50 21.14
N LEU A 319 -14.52 -7.71 21.49
CA LEU A 319 -13.78 -8.66 22.34
C LEU A 319 -12.41 -9.04 21.77
N MET A 320 -12.24 -8.97 20.44
CA MET A 320 -10.94 -9.17 19.78
C MET A 320 -9.87 -8.13 20.21
N LEU A 321 -10.30 -6.93 20.64
CA LEU A 321 -9.40 -5.90 21.17
C LEU A 321 -9.28 -6.00 22.70
N ALA A 322 -10.37 -6.34 23.39
CA ALA A 322 -10.43 -6.40 24.86
C ALA A 322 -9.54 -7.48 25.50
N ALA A 323 -9.16 -8.52 24.76
CA ALA A 323 -8.29 -9.60 25.25
C ALA A 323 -6.78 -9.24 25.25
N SER A 324 -6.42 -8.02 24.87
CA SER A 324 -5.03 -7.54 24.82
C SER A 324 -4.59 -7.02 26.19
N GLU A 325 -3.93 -7.86 26.99
CA GLU A 325 -3.45 -7.47 28.34
C GLU A 325 -2.21 -6.54 28.29
N ASP A 326 -1.51 -6.47 27.16
CA ASP A 326 -0.22 -5.78 27.01
C ASP A 326 -0.27 -4.47 26.23
N GLY A 327 -1.47 -3.89 26.03
CA GLY A 327 -1.64 -2.69 25.20
C GLY A 327 -1.33 -2.95 23.73
N ASP A 328 -1.36 -4.20 23.29
CA ASP A 328 -1.21 -4.57 21.88
C ASP A 328 -2.47 -4.20 21.10
N ILE A 329 -2.34 -3.18 20.25
CA ILE A 329 -3.40 -2.70 19.35
C ILE A 329 -3.19 -3.21 17.91
N SER A 330 -2.38 -4.24 17.71
CA SER A 330 -2.09 -4.83 16.39
C SER A 330 -3.36 -5.21 15.63
N ALA A 331 -4.34 -5.79 16.33
CA ALA A 331 -5.66 -6.12 15.80
C ALA A 331 -6.43 -4.88 15.33
N LEU A 332 -6.34 -3.73 16.03
CA LEU A 332 -6.95 -2.48 15.59
C LEU A 332 -6.33 -1.99 14.29
N GLY A 333 -5.00 -2.10 14.20
CA GLY A 333 -4.26 -1.81 12.99
C GLY A 333 -4.84 -2.52 11.77
N ASP A 334 -5.28 -3.78 11.90
CA ASP A 334 -5.80 -4.58 10.79
C ASP A 334 -7.02 -3.97 10.08
N VAL A 335 -7.80 -3.10 10.75
CA VAL A 335 -8.84 -2.27 10.12
C VAL A 335 -8.33 -0.84 10.02
N TYR A 336 -7.48 -0.65 9.02
CA TYR A 336 -6.60 0.51 8.91
C TYR A 336 -7.32 1.87 8.96
N TRP A 337 -8.51 2.01 8.34
CA TRP A 337 -9.26 3.27 8.39
C TRP A 337 -9.82 3.58 9.77
N ILE A 338 -10.24 2.57 10.53
CA ILE A 338 -10.72 2.75 11.90
C ILE A 338 -9.54 3.10 12.80
N ALA A 339 -8.40 2.44 12.64
CA ALA A 339 -7.17 2.82 13.33
C ALA A 339 -6.77 4.27 13.03
N LEU A 340 -6.77 4.69 11.76
CA LEU A 340 -6.48 6.08 11.39
C LEU A 340 -7.47 7.08 12.00
N LEU A 341 -8.76 6.74 12.01
CA LEU A 341 -9.81 7.55 12.62
C LEU A 341 -9.58 7.69 14.14
N VAL A 342 -9.31 6.60 14.84
CA VAL A 342 -9.08 6.62 16.30
C VAL A 342 -7.80 7.39 16.63
N TYR A 343 -6.72 7.16 15.89
CA TYR A 343 -5.42 7.80 16.20
C TYR A 343 -5.38 9.29 15.86
N HIS A 344 -5.96 9.69 14.73
CA HIS A 344 -5.85 11.05 14.20
C HIS A 344 -7.13 11.88 14.29
N GLY A 345 -8.24 11.26 14.71
CA GLY A 345 -9.57 11.86 14.70
C GLY A 345 -10.10 12.10 13.28
N ILE A 346 -11.30 12.67 13.22
CA ILE A 346 -11.94 13.06 11.96
C ILE A 346 -11.06 14.05 11.19
N VAL A 347 -10.45 15.04 11.88
CA VAL A 347 -9.64 16.08 11.22
C VAL A 347 -8.41 15.48 10.55
N GLY A 348 -7.65 14.65 11.26
CA GLY A 348 -6.46 14.06 10.70
C GLY A 348 -6.76 13.02 9.63
N LEU A 349 -7.83 12.23 9.78
CA LEU A 349 -8.31 11.35 8.72
C LEU A 349 -8.65 12.13 7.44
N MET A 350 -9.35 13.26 7.55
CA MET A 350 -9.69 14.11 6.41
C MET A 350 -8.46 14.71 5.75
N LEU A 351 -7.42 15.09 6.51
CA LEU A 351 -6.15 15.55 5.95
C LEU A 351 -5.41 14.44 5.19
N ILE A 352 -5.42 13.21 5.70
CA ILE A 352 -4.84 12.05 5.01
C ILE A 352 -5.60 11.77 3.70
N ILE A 353 -6.94 11.75 3.74
CA ILE A 353 -7.77 11.59 2.55
C ILE A 353 -7.48 12.71 1.53
N TYR A 354 -7.39 13.96 2.00
CA TYR A 354 -7.09 15.11 1.16
C TYR A 354 -5.70 15.02 0.52
N LEU A 355 -4.69 14.55 1.26
CA LEU A 355 -3.34 14.30 0.75
C LEU A 355 -3.35 13.30 -0.42
N TYR A 356 -3.99 12.14 -0.22
CA TYR A 356 -4.11 11.11 -1.27
C TYR A 356 -5.00 11.56 -2.43
N TYR A 357 -6.06 12.34 -2.18
CA TYR A 357 -6.90 12.91 -3.22
C TYR A 357 -6.13 13.90 -4.11
N ASN A 358 -5.31 14.78 -3.52
CA ASN A 358 -4.45 15.68 -4.28
C ASN A 358 -3.43 14.91 -5.13
N LEU A 359 -2.87 13.82 -4.59
CA LEU A 359 -1.98 12.92 -5.31
C LEU A 359 -2.68 12.24 -6.49
N PHE A 360 -3.91 11.77 -6.30
CA PHE A 360 -4.74 11.18 -7.34
C PHE A 360 -5.07 12.19 -8.43
N LYS A 361 -5.59 13.38 -8.06
CA LYS A 361 -5.97 14.43 -8.99
C LYS A 361 -4.79 14.87 -9.87
N THR A 362 -3.60 14.98 -9.29
CA THR A 362 -2.40 15.42 -10.00
C THR A 362 -1.81 14.36 -10.92
N THR A 363 -2.13 13.08 -10.71
CA THR A 363 -1.63 11.98 -11.54
C THR A 363 -2.69 11.49 -12.51
N ALA A 364 -3.88 11.08 -12.06
CA ALA A 364 -4.86 10.34 -12.86
C ALA A 364 -5.47 11.09 -14.05
N ASN A 365 -5.58 12.42 -13.97
CA ASN A 365 -6.29 13.27 -14.94
C ASN A 365 -5.37 13.93 -15.97
N LYS A 366 -4.11 13.52 -16.06
CA LYS A 366 -3.13 14.10 -16.98
C LYS A 366 -2.90 13.24 -18.22
N ARG A 367 -2.31 13.87 -19.25
CA ARG A 367 -1.83 13.20 -20.46
C ARG A 367 -0.42 12.68 -20.24
N TYR A 368 -0.14 11.51 -20.79
CA TYR A 368 1.14 10.82 -20.66
C TYR A 368 1.82 10.67 -22.02
N SER A 369 3.16 10.67 -22.02
CA SER A 369 3.99 10.64 -23.24
C SER A 369 4.23 9.23 -23.80
N ASP A 370 3.59 8.19 -23.28
CA ASP A 370 3.92 6.80 -23.58
C ASP A 370 2.75 6.06 -24.23
N SER A 371 3.01 5.41 -25.38
CA SER A 371 2.04 4.61 -26.12
C SER A 371 1.99 3.13 -25.69
N LYS A 372 2.92 2.69 -24.83
CA LYS A 372 3.05 1.29 -24.39
C LYS A 372 2.24 0.96 -23.14
N PHE A 373 1.99 1.95 -22.29
CA PHE A 373 1.27 1.79 -21.02
C PHE A 373 0.10 2.76 -20.93
N ASP A 374 -1.05 2.26 -20.51
CA ASP A 374 -2.18 3.10 -20.14
C ASP A 374 -2.01 3.59 -18.68
N TYR A 375 -1.11 4.56 -18.48
CA TYR A 375 -0.79 5.07 -17.13
C TYR A 375 -2.00 5.67 -16.41
N SER A 376 -2.95 6.28 -17.13
CA SER A 376 -4.17 6.83 -16.51
C SER A 376 -5.00 5.71 -15.88
N CYS A 377 -5.24 4.61 -16.60
CA CYS A 377 -5.95 3.48 -16.04
C CYS A 377 -5.18 2.83 -14.89
N ILE A 378 -3.86 2.66 -15.02
CA ILE A 378 -3.04 2.04 -13.96
C ILE A 378 -3.13 2.87 -12.68
N VAL A 379 -2.94 4.18 -12.75
CA VAL A 379 -3.05 5.08 -11.58
C VAL A 379 -4.42 4.94 -10.93
N LYS A 380 -5.51 5.00 -11.70
CA LYS A 380 -6.87 4.83 -11.17
C LYS A 380 -7.03 3.52 -10.40
N TRP A 381 -6.49 2.43 -10.93
CA TRP A 381 -6.54 1.14 -10.24
C TRP A 381 -5.63 1.06 -9.03
N LEU A 382 -4.45 1.68 -9.05
CA LEU A 382 -3.57 1.74 -7.87
C LEU A 382 -4.24 2.49 -6.71
N PHE A 383 -4.91 3.61 -6.99
CA PHE A 383 -5.68 4.34 -5.97
C PHE A 383 -6.93 3.57 -5.54
N PHE A 384 -7.62 2.88 -6.45
CA PHE A 384 -8.69 1.95 -6.08
C PHE A 384 -8.18 0.88 -5.12
N LEU A 385 -7.01 0.26 -5.39
CA LEU A 385 -6.42 -0.74 -4.52
C LEU A 385 -6.13 -0.18 -3.12
N ILE A 386 -5.55 1.03 -3.04
CA ILE A 386 -5.34 1.70 -1.75
C ILE A 386 -6.64 1.86 -0.99
N ILE A 387 -7.70 2.34 -1.64
CA ILE A 387 -8.97 2.57 -0.95
C ILE A 387 -9.61 1.24 -0.54
N PHE A 388 -9.82 0.35 -1.51
CA PHE A 388 -10.54 -0.91 -1.34
C PHE A 388 -9.90 -1.82 -0.32
N ILE A 389 -8.58 -2.03 -0.41
CA ILE A 389 -7.92 -2.97 0.49
C ILE A 389 -7.71 -2.33 1.87
N SER A 390 -7.69 -0.99 2.03
CA SER A 390 -7.48 -0.34 3.33
C SER A 390 -8.70 -0.54 4.23
N PHE A 391 -9.87 -0.83 3.65
CA PHE A 391 -11.06 -1.28 4.39
C PHE A 391 -10.92 -2.67 4.99
N ALA A 392 -10.00 -3.49 4.49
CA ALA A 392 -9.87 -4.89 4.88
C ALA A 392 -8.50 -5.22 5.49
N ASN A 393 -7.47 -4.37 5.30
CA ASN A 393 -6.12 -4.62 5.77
C ASN A 393 -5.22 -3.36 5.79
N GLN A 394 -4.08 -3.44 6.48
CA GLN A 394 -3.06 -2.38 6.65
C GLN A 394 -2.21 -2.08 5.40
N ILE A 395 -2.79 -1.75 4.25
CA ILE A 395 -2.01 -1.62 3.00
C ILE A 395 -0.81 -0.66 3.12
N VAL A 396 -1.01 0.52 3.72
CA VAL A 396 0.04 1.55 3.78
C VAL A 396 1.20 1.10 4.69
N VAL A 397 0.90 0.22 5.66
CA VAL A 397 1.89 -0.40 6.55
C VAL A 397 2.48 -1.68 5.94
N VAL A 398 1.76 -2.36 5.03
CA VAL A 398 2.29 -3.47 4.22
C VAL A 398 3.45 -2.96 3.37
N LYS A 399 4.65 -3.22 3.87
CA LYS A 399 5.90 -2.58 3.41
C LYS A 399 6.07 -2.72 1.90
N THR A 400 5.82 -3.92 1.41
CA THR A 400 6.14 -4.34 0.05
C THR A 400 5.17 -3.71 -0.95
N PHE A 401 3.87 -3.71 -0.67
CA PHE A 401 2.89 -3.00 -1.50
C PHE A 401 3.22 -1.50 -1.58
N ALA A 402 3.46 -0.85 -0.44
CA ALA A 402 3.71 0.58 -0.39
C ALA A 402 4.98 0.97 -1.18
N VAL A 403 6.06 0.17 -1.11
CA VAL A 403 7.26 0.36 -1.94
C VAL A 403 6.90 0.37 -3.44
N PHE A 404 6.21 -0.66 -3.93
CA PHE A 404 5.89 -0.74 -5.36
C PHE A 404 4.92 0.36 -5.80
N PHE A 405 3.98 0.74 -4.93
CA PHE A 405 3.09 1.87 -5.18
C PHE A 405 3.87 3.15 -5.41
N TRP A 406 4.76 3.53 -4.48
CA TRP A 406 5.54 4.76 -4.56
C TRP A 406 6.56 4.74 -5.71
N ILE A 407 7.20 3.59 -5.99
CA ILE A 407 8.07 3.42 -7.16
C ILE A 407 7.28 3.69 -8.45
N PHE A 408 6.12 3.06 -8.61
CA PHE A 408 5.35 3.18 -9.84
C PHE A 408 4.77 4.58 -10.01
N LEU A 409 4.30 5.19 -8.92
CA LEU A 409 3.82 6.56 -8.93
C LEU A 409 4.93 7.52 -9.42
N ALA A 410 6.17 7.35 -8.97
CA ALA A 410 7.30 8.15 -9.44
C ALA A 410 7.58 7.95 -10.95
N ILE A 411 7.47 6.72 -11.46
CA ILE A 411 7.59 6.44 -12.91
C ILE A 411 6.49 7.16 -13.70
N VAL A 412 5.24 7.07 -13.24
CA VAL A 412 4.08 7.75 -13.84
C VAL A 412 4.33 9.24 -13.90
N HIS A 413 4.80 9.84 -12.81
CA HIS A 413 5.12 11.27 -12.75
C HIS A 413 6.14 11.68 -13.80
N ASN A 414 7.22 10.91 -13.96
CA ASN A 414 8.24 11.16 -14.97
C ASN A 414 7.73 11.03 -16.42
N LYS A 415 6.57 10.43 -16.64
CA LYS A 415 5.93 10.25 -17.97
C LYS A 415 4.82 11.26 -18.23
N LEU A 416 4.53 12.16 -17.29
CA LEU A 416 3.55 13.23 -17.48
C LEU A 416 4.02 14.24 -18.52
N VAL A 417 3.12 14.59 -19.44
CA VAL A 417 3.35 15.74 -20.33
C VAL A 417 2.95 16.99 -19.56
N THR A 418 3.91 17.82 -19.15
CA THR A 418 3.63 19.15 -18.61
C THR A 418 3.18 20.05 -19.75
N THR A 419 1.89 20.41 -19.75
CA THR A 419 1.26 21.24 -20.78
C THR A 419 1.84 22.65 -20.90
N GLN A 420 2.66 23.10 -19.95
CA GLN A 420 3.21 24.46 -19.90
C GLN A 420 4.41 24.72 -20.82
N THR A 421 5.04 23.69 -21.40
CA THR A 421 6.24 23.88 -22.23
C THR A 421 5.96 24.11 -23.72
N ASN A 422 4.71 24.11 -24.20
CA ASN A 422 4.42 24.36 -25.62
C ASN A 422 3.79 25.74 -25.89
N GLU A 423 3.12 26.37 -24.92
CA GLU A 423 2.59 27.73 -25.14
C GLU A 423 3.71 28.78 -25.19
N ASN A 424 4.77 28.62 -24.40
CA ASN A 424 5.90 29.57 -24.44
C ASN A 424 6.75 29.45 -25.72
N THR A 425 6.93 28.24 -26.27
CA THR A 425 7.70 28.03 -27.52
C THR A 425 6.91 28.45 -28.75
N THR A 426 5.60 28.22 -28.76
CA THR A 426 4.73 28.65 -29.87
C THR A 426 4.54 30.17 -29.86
N ASN A 427 4.40 30.79 -28.68
CA ASN A 427 4.33 32.25 -28.57
C ASN A 427 5.67 32.94 -28.82
N GLN A 428 6.82 32.33 -28.49
CA GLN A 428 8.13 32.87 -28.88
C GLN A 428 8.40 32.74 -30.38
N GLN A 429 7.93 31.67 -31.03
CA GLN A 429 8.04 31.54 -32.49
C GLN A 429 7.08 32.47 -33.25
N LEU A 430 5.88 32.73 -32.70
CA LEU A 430 4.91 33.70 -33.27
C LEU A 430 5.25 35.17 -32.97
N GLN A 431 6.11 35.45 -31.98
CA GLN A 431 6.63 36.80 -31.72
C GLN A 431 7.94 37.08 -32.49
N LEU A 432 8.53 36.05 -33.12
CA LEU A 432 9.72 36.14 -33.97
C LEU A 432 9.42 35.95 -35.46
N SER A 433 8.13 35.77 -35.83
CA SER A 433 7.60 35.81 -37.19
C SER A 433 6.73 37.04 -37.37
#